data_AF-A0A816CRE3-F1
#
_entry.id   AF-A0A816CRE3-F1
#
_cell.length_a   1.000
_cell.length_b   1.000
_cell.length_c   1.000
_cell.angle_alpha   90.00
_cell.angle_beta   90.00
_cell.angle_gamma   90.00
#
_symmetry.space_group_name_H-M   'P 1'
#
loop_
_entity.id
_entity.type
_entity.pdbx_description
1 polymer ?
#
loop_
_entity_poly.entity_id
_entity_poly.type
_entity_poly.pdbx_seq_one_letter_code
_entity_poly.pdbx_strand_id
1 'polypeptide(L)'
;MGCCCGKGNSAVGPLSNIKFTSLNGTNSNKNLELSRFSKIGISTTNPLLLIKGYKNKPLLPLEEALKPFNGKIPHLDEQIKEAKSKCHYPSEHNLTHDESAAIYLYSMGGNENSVYNRLQKSWASNSRTQMKPWFKYLKLLKTGLNKLSNVEVEAWQGTFYDKNLEKTLTSNSLKLYTCMSPCSPSVQQVKNDIHGQANSKKILVGYRSVNGKDVTSYTVNNQKEIMIWPGIKLNRSKENEHDEHGSLIFHLTGRKNPRRKKVNQREKHFVCPTVYCHNYCRGGHALNHCYGFSHLSHQCSHHCGPISKCFLCRKHLPNLRECKQCHVVFCEECSTQ
;
A
#
# COMPACT_ATOMS: atom_id res chain seq x y z
N MET A 1 33.02 -11.29 48.72
CA MET A 1 31.65 -11.15 48.20
C MET A 1 31.62 -9.93 47.28
N GLY A 2 31.72 -10.15 45.96
CA GLY A 2 31.82 -9.08 44.97
C GLY A 2 30.52 -8.93 44.17
N CYS A 3 30.01 -7.71 44.08
CA CYS A 3 28.87 -7.32 43.24
C CYS A 3 29.27 -7.27 41.76
N CYS A 4 28.48 -7.89 40.87
CA CYS A 4 28.54 -7.69 39.43
C CYS A 4 27.21 -7.14 38.91
N CYS A 5 27.12 -5.82 38.75
CA CYS A 5 26.11 -5.15 37.93
C CYS A 5 26.64 -5.00 36.50
N GLY A 6 26.25 -5.90 35.59
CA GLY A 6 26.54 -5.80 34.17
C GLY A 6 25.48 -4.97 33.44
N LYS A 7 25.80 -3.70 33.13
CA LYS A 7 25.04 -2.87 32.19
C LYS A 7 25.30 -3.37 30.76
N GLY A 8 24.29 -3.97 30.13
CA GLY A 8 24.30 -4.31 28.71
C GLY A 8 23.55 -3.27 27.88
N ASN A 9 24.20 -2.16 27.54
CA ASN A 9 23.76 -1.26 26.47
C ASN A 9 23.93 -1.98 25.12
N SER A 10 22.85 -2.51 24.55
CA SER A 10 22.84 -2.88 23.13
C SER A 10 22.39 -1.69 22.30
N ALA A 11 23.39 -0.89 21.89
CA ALA A 11 23.24 0.10 20.84
C ALA A 11 22.77 -0.58 19.54
N VAL A 12 21.63 -0.15 19.02
CA VAL A 12 21.17 -0.53 17.69
C VAL A 12 22.09 0.14 16.68
N GLY A 13 23.03 -0.64 16.13
CA GLY A 13 23.93 -0.18 15.07
C GLY A 13 23.17 0.27 13.81
N PRO A 14 23.78 1.14 12.99
CA PRO A 14 23.14 1.69 11.80
C PRO A 14 22.86 0.58 10.78
N LEU A 15 21.69 0.66 10.14
CA LEU A 15 21.28 -0.15 8.98
C LEU A 15 22.15 0.22 7.75
N SER A 16 23.45 -0.05 7.80
CA SER A 16 24.40 0.23 6.72
C SER A 16 24.91 -1.10 6.16
N ASN A 17 24.14 -1.67 5.23
CA ASN A 17 24.57 -2.52 4.12
C ASN A 17 23.32 -3.10 3.44
N ILE A 18 22.55 -2.23 2.79
CA ILE A 18 21.38 -2.64 2.02
C ILE A 18 21.59 -2.11 0.60
N LYS A 19 21.82 -3.02 -0.35
CA LYS A 19 21.78 -2.71 -1.79
C LYS A 19 20.34 -2.88 -2.25
N PHE A 20 19.64 -1.78 -2.54
CA PHE A 20 18.46 -1.82 -3.38
C PHE A 20 18.96 -2.08 -4.81
N THR A 21 18.87 -3.31 -5.28
CA THR A 21 19.09 -3.62 -6.68
C THR A 21 17.88 -3.18 -7.49
N SER A 22 17.68 -1.85 -7.61
CA SER A 22 17.28 -1.32 -8.92
C SER A 22 18.51 -1.57 -9.77
N LEU A 23 18.59 -2.75 -10.40
CA LEU A 23 19.66 -3.02 -11.35
C LEU A 23 19.42 -2.08 -12.52
N ASN A 24 20.01 -0.89 -12.42
CA ASN A 24 20.33 -0.10 -13.58
C ASN A 24 21.25 -1.00 -14.38
N GLY A 25 20.72 -1.63 -15.43
CA GLY A 25 21.56 -2.25 -16.44
C GLY A 25 22.54 -1.17 -16.91
N THR A 26 23.81 -1.31 -16.54
CA THR A 26 24.89 -0.48 -17.05
C THR A 26 25.14 -0.91 -18.48
N ASN A 27 24.26 -0.50 -19.39
CA ASN A 27 24.58 -0.51 -20.81
C ASN A 27 25.29 0.80 -21.11
N SER A 28 26.58 0.71 -21.38
CA SER A 28 27.46 1.79 -21.85
C SER A 28 27.15 2.24 -23.29
N ASN A 29 26.03 1.80 -23.88
CA ASN A 29 25.54 2.28 -25.18
C ASN A 29 24.51 3.39 -24.99
N LYS A 30 24.97 4.63 -25.13
CA LYS A 30 24.24 5.89 -24.85
C LYS A 30 23.03 6.22 -25.73
N ASN A 31 22.45 5.31 -26.53
CA ASN A 31 21.40 5.67 -27.50
C ASN A 31 20.21 4.71 -27.60
N LEU A 32 19.93 3.90 -26.57
CA LEU A 32 18.69 3.12 -26.55
C LEU A 32 17.76 3.64 -25.47
N GLU A 33 16.69 4.33 -25.85
CA GLU A 33 15.56 4.60 -24.96
C GLU A 33 14.93 3.27 -24.56
N LEU A 34 15.38 2.75 -23.43
CA LEU A 34 14.83 1.54 -22.85
C LEU A 34 13.44 1.83 -22.29
N SER A 35 12.45 1.05 -22.75
CA SER A 35 11.07 1.10 -22.25
C SER A 35 11.03 1.05 -20.72
N ARG A 36 10.05 1.70 -20.10
CA ARG A 36 9.87 1.64 -18.64
C ARG A 36 9.57 0.24 -18.10
N PHE A 37 9.13 -0.69 -18.94
CA PHE A 37 8.97 -2.11 -18.61
C PHE A 37 10.31 -2.88 -18.62
N SER A 38 11.39 -2.25 -19.08
CA SER A 38 12.73 -2.83 -19.12
C SER A 38 13.42 -2.86 -17.74
N LYS A 39 12.79 -2.32 -16.70
CA LYS A 39 13.35 -2.17 -15.35
C LYS A 39 12.70 -3.19 -14.42
N ILE A 40 13.39 -4.31 -14.19
CA ILE A 40 12.88 -5.37 -13.31
C ILE A 40 12.81 -4.87 -11.86
N GLY A 41 11.59 -4.80 -11.34
CA GLY A 41 11.26 -4.29 -10.02
C GLY A 41 11.29 -5.34 -8.93
N ILE A 42 12.47 -5.86 -8.60
CA ILE A 42 12.68 -6.76 -7.45
C ILE A 42 13.68 -6.20 -6.46
N SER A 43 13.56 -6.55 -5.18
CA SER A 43 14.55 -6.27 -4.15
C SER A 43 14.78 -7.47 -3.26
N THR A 44 16.03 -7.63 -2.79
CA THR A 44 16.40 -8.65 -1.81
C THR A 44 16.05 -8.24 -0.37
N THR A 45 15.63 -6.99 -0.18
CA THR A 45 15.17 -6.44 1.09
C THR A 45 13.76 -5.88 0.96
N ASN A 46 13.04 -5.73 2.07
CA ASN A 46 11.66 -5.25 2.02
C ASN A 46 11.65 -3.71 1.81
N PRO A 47 11.23 -3.21 0.63
CA PRO A 47 11.21 -1.77 0.34
C PRO A 47 10.23 -0.98 1.22
N LEU A 48 9.26 -1.63 1.87
CA LEU A 48 8.34 -0.93 2.79
C LEU A 48 9.06 -0.33 3.99
N LEU A 49 10.28 -0.80 4.31
CA LEU A 49 11.10 -0.21 5.36
C LEU A 49 11.50 1.24 5.02
N LEU A 50 11.77 1.52 3.74
CA LEU A 50 12.14 2.87 3.28
C LEU A 50 10.98 3.85 3.46
N ILE A 51 9.74 3.40 3.26
CA ILE A 51 8.54 4.25 3.34
C ILE A 51 7.75 4.10 4.64
N LYS A 52 8.26 3.37 5.64
CA LYS A 52 7.57 3.21 6.95
C LYS A 52 7.07 4.57 7.46
N GLY A 53 5.78 4.68 7.78
CA GLY A 53 5.17 5.94 8.25
C GLY A 53 4.54 6.82 7.16
N TYR A 54 4.67 6.50 5.86
CA TYR A 54 3.96 7.25 4.80
C TYR A 54 2.45 7.26 5.00
N LYS A 55 1.89 6.14 5.50
CA LYS A 55 0.45 5.99 5.77
C LYS A 55 -0.10 6.99 6.79
N ASN A 56 0.75 7.46 7.70
CA ASN A 56 0.42 8.39 8.78
C ASN A 56 0.50 9.85 8.33
N LYS A 57 0.89 10.12 7.07
CA LYS A 57 0.82 11.46 6.51
C LYS A 57 -0.64 11.81 6.19
N PRO A 58 -1.02 13.08 6.35
CA PRO A 58 -2.32 13.55 5.90
C PRO A 58 -2.44 13.31 4.39
N LEU A 59 -3.65 12.98 3.94
CA LEU A 59 -3.99 13.02 2.54
C LEU A 59 -4.11 14.49 2.14
N LEU A 60 -3.40 14.89 1.09
CA LEU A 60 -3.31 16.28 0.63
C LEU A 60 -3.55 16.35 -0.88
N PRO A 61 -3.99 17.52 -1.40
CA PRO A 61 -4.00 17.79 -2.83
C PRO A 61 -2.62 17.58 -3.48
N LEU A 62 -2.60 17.34 -4.79
CA LEU A 62 -1.39 16.95 -5.52
C LEU A 62 -0.26 17.99 -5.38
N GLU A 63 -0.58 19.28 -5.47
CA GLU A 63 0.35 20.40 -5.32
C GLU A 63 1.03 20.38 -3.94
N GLU A 64 0.24 20.29 -2.86
CA GLU A 64 0.74 20.27 -1.48
C GLU A 64 1.49 18.98 -1.14
N ALA A 65 1.15 17.88 -1.81
CA ALA A 65 1.87 16.61 -1.69
C ALA A 65 3.28 16.66 -2.32
N LEU A 66 3.46 17.47 -3.37
CA LEU A 66 4.71 17.61 -4.12
C LEU A 66 5.51 18.89 -3.80
N LYS A 67 4.96 19.80 -3.00
CA LYS A 67 5.61 21.02 -2.49
C LYS A 67 7.08 20.88 -2.06
N PRO A 68 7.54 19.79 -1.40
CA PRO A 68 8.96 19.62 -1.05
C PRO A 68 9.94 19.60 -2.25
N PHE A 69 9.41 19.44 -3.46
CA PHE A 69 10.15 19.33 -4.72
C PHE A 69 10.07 20.59 -5.59
N ASN A 70 9.39 21.65 -5.16
CA ASN A 70 9.38 22.94 -5.87
C ASN A 70 10.82 23.44 -6.04
N GLY A 71 11.17 23.84 -7.26
CA GLY A 71 12.53 24.24 -7.64
C GLY A 71 13.56 23.09 -7.72
N LYS A 72 13.21 21.85 -7.37
CA LYS A 72 14.10 20.67 -7.44
C LYS A 72 13.77 19.74 -8.60
N ILE A 73 12.50 19.72 -9.01
CA ILE A 73 12.03 19.04 -10.20
C ILE A 73 11.71 20.12 -11.25
N PRO A 74 12.45 20.16 -12.37
CA PRO A 74 12.19 21.13 -13.45
C PRO A 74 10.74 21.04 -13.94
N HIS A 75 10.11 22.20 -14.13
CA HIS A 75 8.74 22.31 -14.65
C HIS A 75 7.69 21.51 -13.85
N LEU A 76 7.88 21.34 -12.53
CA LEU A 76 6.96 20.57 -11.70
C LEU A 76 5.53 21.10 -11.76
N ASP A 77 5.34 22.42 -11.73
CA ASP A 77 4.02 23.03 -11.78
C ASP A 77 3.31 22.77 -13.12
N GLU A 78 4.06 22.78 -14.23
CA GLU A 78 3.54 22.43 -15.56
C GLU A 78 3.15 20.95 -15.63
N GLN A 79 4.00 20.06 -15.10
CA GLN A 79 3.70 18.61 -15.02
C GLN A 79 2.44 18.35 -14.19
N ILE A 80 2.24 19.05 -13.07
CA ILE A 80 1.04 18.93 -12.23
C ILE A 80 -0.20 19.44 -12.99
N LYS A 81 -0.10 20.60 -13.64
CA LYS A 81 -1.19 21.15 -14.46
C LYS A 81 -1.58 20.21 -15.59
N GLU A 82 -0.60 19.66 -16.30
CA GLU A 82 -0.81 18.67 -17.35
C GLU A 82 -1.48 17.40 -16.81
N ALA A 83 -0.99 16.88 -15.68
CA ALA A 83 -1.58 15.70 -15.08
C ALA A 83 -3.04 15.93 -14.67
N LYS A 84 -3.37 17.10 -14.13
CA LYS A 84 -4.75 17.45 -13.78
C LYS A 84 -5.63 17.64 -15.02
N SER A 85 -5.12 18.25 -16.09
CA SER A 85 -5.92 18.50 -17.29
C SER A 85 -6.17 17.24 -18.12
N LYS A 86 -5.21 16.30 -18.14
CA LYS A 86 -5.25 15.11 -19.01
C LYS A 86 -5.60 13.81 -18.29
N CYS A 87 -5.62 13.78 -16.96
CA CYS A 87 -6.01 12.56 -16.25
C CYS A 87 -7.46 12.17 -16.54
N HIS A 88 -7.74 10.88 -16.41
CA HIS A 88 -9.09 10.36 -16.52
C HIS A 88 -9.92 10.76 -15.30
N TYR A 89 -10.79 11.74 -15.53
CA TYR A 89 -11.73 12.29 -14.57
C TYR A 89 -12.96 12.86 -15.31
N PRO A 90 -14.19 12.62 -14.83
CA PRO A 90 -14.57 11.86 -13.64
C PRO A 90 -14.23 10.36 -13.74
N SER A 91 -13.91 9.74 -12.59
CA SER A 91 -13.48 8.34 -12.52
C SER A 91 -14.64 7.42 -12.14
N GLU A 92 -14.84 6.34 -12.90
CA GLU A 92 -15.75 5.23 -12.62
C GLU A 92 -15.39 4.46 -11.33
N HIS A 93 -14.15 4.60 -10.86
CA HIS A 93 -13.65 3.97 -9.64
C HIS A 93 -13.70 4.91 -8.42
N ASN A 94 -14.40 6.04 -8.52
CA ASN A 94 -14.51 7.05 -7.46
C ASN A 94 -13.15 7.65 -7.02
N LEU A 95 -12.18 7.74 -7.93
CA LEU A 95 -10.96 8.52 -7.68
C LEU A 95 -11.30 10.00 -7.63
N THR A 96 -10.68 10.72 -6.69
CA THR A 96 -10.71 12.18 -6.73
C THR A 96 -9.85 12.67 -7.90
N HIS A 97 -10.06 13.93 -8.32
CA HIS A 97 -9.25 14.53 -9.38
C HIS A 97 -7.75 14.47 -9.07
N ASP A 98 -7.36 14.77 -7.82
CA ASP A 98 -5.96 14.67 -7.37
C ASP A 98 -5.40 13.23 -7.38
N GLU A 99 -6.22 12.23 -7.08
CA GLU A 99 -5.82 10.82 -7.12
C GLU A 99 -5.62 10.34 -8.57
N SER A 100 -6.55 10.68 -9.48
CA SER A 100 -6.41 10.40 -10.91
C SER A 100 -5.16 11.09 -11.47
N ALA A 101 -4.96 12.37 -11.15
CA ALA A 101 -3.81 13.14 -11.57
C ALA A 101 -2.49 12.57 -11.01
N ALA A 102 -2.47 12.07 -9.77
CA ALA A 102 -1.28 11.44 -9.21
C ALA A 102 -0.87 10.15 -9.97
N ILE A 103 -1.84 9.33 -10.41
CA ILE A 103 -1.55 8.15 -11.23
C ILE A 103 -1.04 8.56 -12.61
N TYR A 104 -1.70 9.53 -13.25
CA TYR A 104 -1.27 10.06 -14.54
C TYR A 104 0.15 10.62 -14.48
N LEU A 105 0.45 11.45 -13.47
CA LEU A 105 1.77 12.04 -13.26
C LEU A 105 2.87 10.98 -13.03
N TYR A 106 2.55 9.89 -12.32
CA TYR A 106 3.48 8.76 -12.19
C TYR A 106 3.76 8.07 -13.53
N SER A 107 2.82 8.13 -14.48
CA SER A 107 2.98 7.52 -15.80
C SER A 107 3.77 8.38 -16.81
N MET A 108 4.02 9.66 -16.50
CA MET A 108 4.80 10.60 -17.34
C MET A 108 6.32 10.31 -17.33
N GLY A 109 6.73 9.08 -17.65
CA GLY A 109 8.10 8.59 -17.49
C GLY A 109 9.13 9.01 -18.55
N GLY A 110 8.72 9.74 -19.60
CA GLY A 110 9.54 10.01 -20.79
C GLY A 110 10.70 11.01 -20.62
N ASN A 111 10.79 11.73 -19.50
CA ASN A 111 11.85 12.71 -19.25
C ASN A 111 12.62 12.36 -17.97
N GLU A 112 13.96 12.44 -17.96
CA GLU A 112 14.79 12.24 -16.76
C GLU A 112 14.42 13.14 -15.58
N ASN A 113 13.81 14.29 -15.89
CA ASN A 113 13.30 15.27 -14.93
C ASN A 113 11.84 15.05 -14.53
N SER A 114 11.20 13.97 -14.98
CA SER A 114 9.84 13.61 -14.53
C SER A 114 9.79 13.25 -13.05
N VAL A 115 8.62 13.47 -12.45
CA VAL A 115 8.29 12.99 -11.11
C VAL A 115 8.57 11.50 -10.96
N TYR A 116 8.21 10.69 -11.96
CA TYR A 116 8.51 9.26 -12.03
C TYR A 116 10.01 8.98 -11.85
N ASN A 117 10.86 9.53 -12.73
CA ASN A 117 12.31 9.23 -12.70
C ASN A 117 12.98 9.73 -11.41
N ARG A 118 12.54 10.87 -10.87
CA ARG A 118 13.04 11.41 -9.59
C ARG A 118 12.64 10.52 -8.39
N LEU A 119 11.42 9.99 -8.39
CA LEU A 119 10.97 9.02 -7.39
C LEU A 119 11.76 7.71 -7.52
N GLN A 120 11.98 7.19 -8.73
CA GLN A 120 12.76 5.96 -8.93
C GLN A 120 14.23 6.13 -8.52
N LYS A 121 14.85 7.30 -8.77
CA LYS A 121 16.19 7.64 -8.25
C LYS A 121 16.21 7.61 -6.70
N SER A 122 15.15 8.07 -6.05
CA SER A 122 15.03 8.06 -4.58
C SER A 122 14.84 6.65 -4.01
N TRP A 123 14.13 5.77 -4.73
CA TRP A 123 14.07 4.35 -4.38
C TRP A 123 15.43 3.67 -4.53
N ALA A 124 16.13 3.94 -5.65
CA ALA A 124 17.43 3.35 -5.97
C ALA A 124 18.53 3.77 -4.99
N SER A 125 18.46 4.96 -4.39
CA SER A 125 19.43 5.39 -3.38
C SER A 125 19.35 4.61 -2.08
N ASN A 126 18.26 3.86 -1.88
CA ASN A 126 17.99 3.11 -0.66
C ASN A 126 18.06 3.97 0.62
N SER A 127 17.87 5.28 0.48
CA SER A 127 17.97 6.23 1.57
C SER A 127 16.59 6.62 2.04
N ARG A 128 16.27 6.24 3.29
CA ARG A 128 15.03 6.69 3.95
C ARG A 128 14.93 8.21 4.01
N THR A 129 16.07 8.90 4.17
CA THR A 129 16.13 10.37 4.15
C THR A 129 15.71 10.92 2.79
N GLN A 130 16.15 10.30 1.69
CA GLN A 130 15.72 10.69 0.34
C GLN A 130 14.27 10.31 0.05
N MET A 131 13.75 9.23 0.65
CA MET A 131 12.35 8.81 0.48
C MET A 131 11.35 9.63 1.31
N LYS A 132 11.76 10.20 2.45
CA LYS A 132 10.85 10.91 3.38
C LYS A 132 10.07 12.08 2.72
N PRO A 133 10.67 12.93 1.86
CA PRO A 133 9.94 13.98 1.14
C PRO A 133 8.77 13.44 0.29
N TRP A 134 8.87 12.22 -0.23
CA TRP A 134 7.85 11.60 -1.09
C TRP A 134 6.63 11.06 -0.33
N PHE A 135 6.63 11.02 1.01
CA PHE A 135 5.60 10.29 1.76
C PHE A 135 4.18 10.82 1.53
N LYS A 136 4.01 12.14 1.35
CA LYS A 136 2.71 12.75 1.06
C LYS A 136 2.22 12.34 -0.33
N TYR A 137 3.08 12.43 -1.34
CA TYR A 137 2.79 11.96 -2.69
C TYR A 137 2.46 10.46 -2.73
N LEU A 138 3.27 9.62 -2.07
CA LEU A 138 3.02 8.18 -1.96
C LEU A 138 1.71 7.86 -1.23
N LYS A 139 1.32 8.66 -0.23
CA LYS A 139 0.02 8.55 0.44
C LYS A 139 -1.12 8.82 -0.54
N LEU A 140 -1.05 9.90 -1.32
CA LEU A 140 -2.04 10.23 -2.34
C LEU A 140 -2.14 9.14 -3.42
N LEU A 141 -1.02 8.80 -4.05
CA LEU A 141 -0.93 7.78 -5.09
C LEU A 141 -1.45 6.42 -4.59
N LYS A 142 -1.05 5.98 -3.39
CA LYS A 142 -1.55 4.71 -2.84
C LYS A 142 -3.04 4.75 -2.51
N THR A 143 -3.58 5.91 -2.13
CA THR A 143 -5.01 6.03 -1.84
C THR A 143 -5.82 5.83 -3.12
N GLY A 144 -5.45 6.49 -4.22
CA GLY A 144 -6.04 6.27 -5.54
C GLY A 144 -5.91 4.81 -6.02
N LEU A 145 -4.70 4.25 -5.98
CA LEU A 145 -4.48 2.85 -6.39
C LEU A 145 -5.28 1.83 -5.57
N ASN A 146 -5.63 2.13 -4.31
CA ASN A 146 -6.43 1.22 -3.49
C ASN A 146 -7.91 1.18 -3.90
N LYS A 147 -8.40 2.20 -4.62
CA LYS A 147 -9.78 2.25 -5.14
C LYS A 147 -9.96 1.40 -6.39
N LEU A 148 -8.88 1.18 -7.14
CA LEU A 148 -8.87 0.28 -8.30
C LEU A 148 -8.98 -1.18 -7.85
N SER A 149 -9.63 -2.02 -8.63
CA SER A 149 -9.69 -3.46 -8.39
C SER A 149 -8.32 -4.12 -8.59
N ASN A 150 -8.06 -5.23 -7.90
CA ASN A 150 -6.90 -6.05 -8.22
C ASN A 150 -7.16 -6.81 -9.52
N VAL A 151 -6.14 -6.95 -10.36
CA VAL A 151 -6.18 -7.83 -11.52
C VAL A 151 -5.45 -9.14 -11.25
N GLU A 152 -5.95 -10.23 -11.84
CA GLU A 152 -5.34 -11.56 -11.76
C GLU A 152 -4.43 -11.87 -12.95
N VAL A 153 -4.21 -10.90 -13.84
CA VAL A 153 -3.29 -11.05 -14.98
C VAL A 153 -1.84 -11.19 -14.52
N GLU A 154 -1.05 -11.93 -15.29
CA GLU A 154 0.39 -11.95 -15.11
C GLU A 154 0.99 -10.64 -15.62
N ALA A 155 1.69 -9.93 -14.74
CA ALA A 155 2.33 -8.67 -15.05
C ALA A 155 3.79 -8.93 -15.44
N TRP A 156 4.24 -8.34 -16.54
CA TRP A 156 5.51 -8.67 -17.18
C TRP A 156 6.47 -7.48 -17.18
N GLN A 157 7.75 -7.81 -16.97
CA GLN A 157 8.89 -6.94 -17.16
C GLN A 157 10.03 -7.74 -17.79
N GLY A 158 11.03 -7.06 -18.31
CA GLY A 158 12.20 -7.74 -18.84
C GLY A 158 13.42 -6.85 -18.89
N THR A 159 14.57 -7.39 -19.23
CA THR A 159 15.79 -6.63 -19.49
C THR A 159 16.71 -7.47 -20.38
N PHE A 160 17.76 -6.85 -20.92
CA PHE A 160 18.89 -7.62 -21.45
C PHE A 160 19.48 -8.52 -20.37
N TYR A 161 20.05 -9.64 -20.81
CA TYR A 161 20.67 -10.60 -19.91
C TYR A 161 21.70 -9.95 -18.96
N ASP A 162 21.53 -10.21 -17.67
CA ASP A 162 22.41 -9.78 -16.59
C ASP A 162 22.67 -10.99 -15.68
N LYS A 163 23.95 -11.40 -15.63
CA LYS A 163 24.40 -12.55 -14.84
C LYS A 163 24.14 -12.38 -13.33
N ASN A 164 24.21 -11.16 -12.79
CA ASN A 164 23.93 -10.89 -11.39
C ASN A 164 22.43 -10.99 -11.08
N LEU A 165 21.60 -10.55 -12.03
CA LEU A 165 20.15 -10.71 -11.91
C LEU A 165 19.76 -12.19 -11.97
N GLU A 166 20.29 -12.95 -12.93
CA GLU A 166 20.06 -14.40 -13.02
C GLU A 166 20.45 -15.08 -11.70
N LYS A 167 21.64 -14.81 -11.16
CA LYS A 167 22.08 -15.35 -9.86
C LYS A 167 21.11 -14.99 -8.73
N THR A 168 20.57 -13.77 -8.74
CA THR A 168 19.58 -13.33 -7.75
C THR A 168 18.26 -14.08 -7.89
N LEU A 169 17.79 -14.25 -9.12
CA LEU A 169 16.53 -14.92 -9.45
C LEU A 169 16.60 -16.45 -9.28
N THR A 170 17.78 -17.07 -9.40
CA THR A 170 17.97 -18.52 -9.18
C THR A 170 18.32 -18.87 -7.73
N SER A 171 18.79 -17.92 -6.93
CA SER A 171 19.22 -18.20 -5.55
C SER A 171 18.07 -18.43 -4.57
N ASN A 172 17.88 -19.67 -4.11
CA ASN A 172 16.85 -20.02 -3.12
C ASN A 172 17.07 -19.42 -1.72
N SER A 173 18.29 -19.00 -1.38
CA SER A 173 18.59 -18.38 -0.07
C SER A 173 18.16 -16.92 0.01
N LEU A 174 18.02 -16.24 -1.14
CA LEU A 174 17.62 -14.84 -1.18
C LEU A 174 16.10 -14.68 -1.12
N LYS A 175 15.63 -13.86 -0.18
CA LYS A 175 14.25 -13.38 -0.14
C LYS A 175 14.07 -12.35 -1.25
N LEU A 176 12.96 -12.41 -1.99
CA LEU A 176 12.62 -11.43 -3.01
C LEU A 176 11.35 -10.67 -2.60
N TYR A 177 11.29 -9.39 -2.96
CA TYR A 177 10.15 -8.51 -2.76
C TYR A 177 9.87 -7.71 -4.02
N THR A 178 8.61 -7.38 -4.29
CA THR A 178 8.24 -6.43 -5.33
C THR A 178 8.76 -5.04 -5.00
N CYS A 179 9.24 -4.32 -6.02
CA CYS A 179 9.50 -2.90 -5.97
C CYS A 179 8.37 -2.12 -6.66
N MET A 180 8.38 -0.80 -6.51
CA MET A 180 7.43 0.05 -7.21
C MET A 180 7.88 0.21 -8.66
N SER A 181 7.22 -0.47 -9.58
CA SER A 181 7.54 -0.38 -11.00
C SER A 181 6.34 -0.69 -11.88
N PRO A 182 6.24 -0.04 -13.04
CA PRO A 182 5.24 -0.35 -14.06
C PRO A 182 5.54 -1.70 -14.70
N CYS A 183 4.50 -2.45 -15.02
CA CYS A 183 4.59 -3.72 -15.74
C CYS A 183 3.65 -3.70 -16.93
N SER A 184 3.95 -4.47 -17.97
CA SER A 184 3.03 -4.71 -19.08
C SER A 184 2.15 -5.92 -18.77
N PRO A 185 0.88 -5.95 -19.20
CA PRO A 185 0.10 -7.20 -19.19
C PRO A 185 0.51 -8.18 -20.32
N SER A 186 1.45 -7.82 -21.20
CA SER A 186 1.86 -8.62 -22.36
C SER A 186 3.36 -8.89 -22.38
N VAL A 187 3.74 -10.17 -22.31
CA VAL A 187 5.14 -10.58 -22.49
C VAL A 187 5.68 -10.21 -23.87
N GLN A 188 4.83 -10.24 -24.90
CA GLN A 188 5.24 -9.88 -26.26
C GLN A 188 5.60 -8.41 -26.37
N GLN A 189 4.82 -7.53 -25.72
CA GLN A 189 5.15 -6.11 -25.65
C GLN A 189 6.51 -5.90 -24.99
N VAL A 190 6.77 -6.55 -23.85
CA VAL A 190 8.08 -6.47 -23.18
C VAL A 190 9.21 -6.97 -24.07
N LYS A 191 9.02 -8.09 -24.78
CA LYS A 191 10.01 -8.64 -25.71
C LYS A 191 10.35 -7.66 -26.84
N ASN A 192 9.33 -6.98 -27.37
CA ASN A 192 9.47 -5.98 -28.43
C ASN A 192 10.15 -4.71 -27.92
N ASP A 193 9.70 -4.19 -26.78
CA ASP A 193 10.20 -2.97 -26.12
C ASP A 193 11.68 -3.03 -25.73
N ILE A 194 12.19 -4.23 -25.47
CA ILE A 194 13.63 -4.49 -25.30
C ILE A 194 14.22 -4.68 -26.70
N HIS A 195 14.28 -3.59 -27.45
CA HIS A 195 14.96 -3.51 -28.74
C HIS A 195 16.46 -3.71 -28.53
N GLY A 196 17.13 -4.44 -29.42
CA GLY A 196 18.56 -4.76 -29.37
C GLY A 196 18.92 -5.57 -30.60
N GLN A 197 20.16 -6.05 -30.72
CA GLN A 197 20.50 -7.03 -31.77
C GLN A 197 19.51 -8.19 -31.66
N ALA A 198 18.93 -8.62 -32.79
CA ALA A 198 17.80 -9.57 -32.86
C ALA A 198 18.02 -10.89 -32.07
N ASN A 199 19.25 -11.18 -31.65
CA ASN A 199 19.67 -12.39 -30.97
C ASN A 199 20.27 -12.16 -29.57
N SER A 200 20.12 -10.96 -28.97
CA SER A 200 20.64 -10.73 -27.62
C SER A 200 19.78 -11.44 -26.58
N LYS A 201 20.39 -12.32 -25.77
CA LYS A 201 19.76 -13.02 -24.65
C LYS A 201 19.06 -12.02 -23.70
N LYS A 202 17.83 -12.31 -23.29
CA LYS A 202 17.02 -11.48 -22.37
C LYS A 202 16.77 -12.20 -21.05
N ILE A 203 16.35 -11.46 -20.04
CA ILE A 203 15.70 -11.98 -18.82
C ILE A 203 14.29 -11.40 -18.77
N LEU A 204 13.28 -12.26 -18.73
CA LEU A 204 11.87 -11.90 -18.61
C LEU A 204 11.36 -12.35 -17.24
N VAL A 205 10.57 -11.51 -16.59
CA VAL A 205 10.00 -11.79 -15.27
C VAL A 205 8.50 -11.57 -15.32
N GLY A 206 7.75 -12.64 -15.10
CA GLY A 206 6.30 -12.63 -14.91
C GLY A 206 5.94 -12.61 -13.43
N TYR A 207 5.05 -11.71 -13.02
CA TYR A 207 4.57 -11.60 -11.65
C TYR A 207 3.09 -12.03 -11.57
N ARG A 208 2.81 -13.03 -10.73
CA ARG A 208 1.45 -13.53 -10.45
C ARG A 208 1.04 -13.29 -9.00
N SER A 209 -0.25 -13.11 -8.73
CA SER A 209 -0.78 -12.95 -7.36
C SER A 209 -0.12 -11.81 -6.53
N VAL A 210 0.23 -10.71 -7.19
CA VAL A 210 0.93 -9.55 -6.60
C VAL A 210 0.01 -8.34 -6.37
N ASN A 211 -1.30 -8.53 -6.33
CA ASN A 211 -2.28 -7.43 -6.19
C ASN A 211 -2.01 -6.27 -7.17
N GLY A 212 -1.72 -6.62 -8.43
CA GLY A 212 -1.51 -5.63 -9.48
C GLY A 212 -2.77 -4.80 -9.69
N LYS A 213 -2.58 -3.53 -10.06
CA LYS A 213 -3.66 -2.60 -10.40
C LYS A 213 -3.55 -2.27 -11.87
N ASP A 214 -4.61 -2.51 -12.63
CA ASP A 214 -4.71 -1.97 -13.98
C ASP A 214 -4.92 -0.46 -13.88
N VAL A 215 -3.96 0.30 -14.40
CA VAL A 215 -3.98 1.76 -14.40
C VAL A 215 -4.11 2.33 -15.81
N THR A 216 -4.44 1.48 -16.80
CA THR A 216 -4.43 1.83 -18.23
C THR A 216 -5.15 3.14 -18.51
N SER A 217 -6.41 3.26 -18.09
CA SER A 217 -7.23 4.48 -18.30
C SER A 217 -6.69 5.72 -17.58
N TYR A 218 -5.81 5.55 -16.59
CA TYR A 218 -5.23 6.63 -15.80
C TYR A 218 -3.81 7.01 -16.24
N THR A 219 -3.28 6.41 -17.32
CA THR A 219 -1.93 6.67 -17.81
C THR A 219 -1.89 7.61 -19.00
N VAL A 220 -0.71 8.18 -19.30
CA VAL A 220 -0.45 8.90 -20.55
C VAL A 220 -0.80 7.99 -21.74
N ASN A 221 -1.63 8.49 -22.65
CA ASN A 221 -2.07 7.81 -23.88
C ASN A 221 -2.74 6.44 -23.66
N ASN A 222 -3.33 6.19 -22.49
CA ASN A 222 -3.95 4.92 -22.14
C ASN A 222 -3.03 3.71 -22.36
N GLN A 223 -1.75 3.85 -22.01
CA GLN A 223 -0.77 2.78 -22.10
C GLN A 223 -1.18 1.61 -21.20
N LYS A 224 -1.22 0.40 -21.75
CA LYS A 224 -1.53 -0.83 -21.01
C LYS A 224 -0.48 -1.08 -19.93
N GLU A 225 -0.80 -0.72 -18.69
CA GLU A 225 0.14 -0.73 -17.56
C GLU A 225 -0.53 -1.35 -16.32
N ILE A 226 0.15 -2.33 -15.74
CA ILE A 226 -0.17 -2.89 -14.43
C ILE A 226 0.82 -2.33 -13.41
N MET A 227 0.32 -1.64 -12.40
CA MET A 227 1.13 -1.12 -11.31
C MET A 227 1.14 -2.08 -10.12
N ILE A 228 2.35 -2.41 -9.65
CA ILE A 228 2.56 -3.24 -8.46
C ILE A 228 3.07 -2.35 -7.33
N TRP A 229 2.41 -2.42 -6.16
CA TRP A 229 2.89 -1.72 -4.97
C TRP A 229 4.08 -2.47 -4.34
N PRO A 230 5.12 -1.78 -3.85
CA PRO A 230 6.30 -2.41 -3.27
C PRO A 230 6.00 -3.21 -1.99
N GLY A 231 6.79 -4.25 -1.75
CA GLY A 231 6.86 -4.98 -0.48
C GLY A 231 6.15 -6.32 -0.42
N ILE A 232 5.61 -6.81 -1.54
CA ILE A 232 5.03 -8.15 -1.59
C ILE A 232 6.16 -9.14 -1.68
N LYS A 233 6.21 -10.10 -0.74
CA LYS A 233 7.20 -11.16 -0.78
C LYS A 233 6.91 -12.11 -1.95
N LEU A 234 7.93 -12.38 -2.75
CA LEU A 234 7.85 -13.21 -3.94
C LEU A 234 8.44 -14.61 -3.67
N ASN A 235 7.81 -15.62 -4.26
CA ASN A 235 8.35 -16.97 -4.38
C ASN A 235 8.67 -17.22 -5.86
N ARG A 236 9.74 -17.98 -6.11
CA ARG A 236 10.09 -18.46 -7.46
C ARG A 236 9.18 -19.63 -7.83
N SER A 237 8.76 -19.69 -9.09
CA SER A 237 8.25 -20.92 -9.68
C SER A 237 9.35 -21.99 -9.66
N LYS A 238 8.94 -23.26 -9.73
CA LYS A 238 9.90 -24.38 -9.75
C LYS A 238 10.61 -24.53 -11.10
N GLU A 239 10.04 -23.96 -12.16
CA GLU A 239 10.53 -24.09 -13.52
C GLU A 239 11.01 -22.71 -14.02
N ASN A 240 12.23 -22.69 -14.55
CA ASN A 240 12.74 -21.62 -15.38
C ASN A 240 12.56 -22.07 -16.82
N GLU A 241 11.98 -21.21 -17.65
CA GLU A 241 11.81 -21.51 -19.07
C GLU A 241 12.87 -20.77 -19.88
N HIS A 242 13.19 -21.33 -21.03
CA HIS A 242 14.00 -20.68 -22.05
C HIS A 242 13.13 -20.45 -23.28
N ASP A 243 13.22 -19.27 -23.88
CA ASP A 243 12.66 -19.10 -25.23
C ASP A 243 13.61 -19.64 -26.32
N GLU A 244 13.11 -19.69 -27.54
CA GLU A 244 13.85 -20.14 -28.74
C GLU A 244 15.17 -19.38 -29.00
N HIS A 245 15.34 -18.20 -28.38
CA HIS A 245 16.54 -17.37 -28.48
C HIS A 245 17.45 -17.48 -27.24
N GLY A 246 17.16 -18.41 -26.33
CA GLY A 246 17.93 -18.65 -25.11
C GLY A 246 17.67 -17.63 -23.99
N SER A 247 16.65 -16.77 -24.12
CA SER A 247 16.25 -15.84 -23.06
C SER A 247 15.71 -16.60 -21.86
N LEU A 248 16.04 -16.12 -20.66
CA LEU A 248 15.58 -16.72 -19.41
C LEU A 248 14.22 -16.15 -19.02
N ILE A 249 13.28 -17.02 -18.67
CA ILE A 249 11.95 -16.62 -18.21
C ILE A 249 11.76 -17.11 -16.78
N PHE A 250 11.46 -16.17 -15.88
CA PHE A 250 11.20 -16.44 -14.47
C PHE A 250 9.77 -16.06 -14.13
N HIS A 251 9.05 -16.98 -13.48
CA HIS A 251 7.74 -16.69 -12.92
C HIS A 251 7.84 -16.50 -11.41
N LEU A 252 7.42 -15.34 -10.93
CA LEU A 252 7.42 -14.99 -9.52
C LEU A 252 5.99 -14.87 -9.02
N THR A 253 5.66 -15.60 -7.95
CA THR A 253 4.33 -15.56 -7.35
C THR A 253 4.38 -14.80 -6.03
N GLY A 254 3.55 -13.77 -5.90
CA GLY A 254 3.31 -13.09 -4.64
C GLY A 254 2.73 -14.06 -3.63
N ARG A 255 3.30 -14.09 -2.41
CA ARG A 255 2.67 -14.83 -1.32
C ARG A 255 1.32 -14.16 -1.08
N LYS A 256 0.22 -14.86 -1.39
CA LYS A 256 -1.07 -14.52 -0.79
C LYS A 256 -0.78 -14.48 0.71
N ASN A 257 -0.84 -13.29 1.33
CA ASN A 257 -1.05 -13.29 2.75
C ASN A 257 -2.25 -14.21 2.91
N PRO A 258 -2.17 -15.31 3.69
CA PRO A 258 -3.37 -16.05 4.00
C PRO A 258 -4.32 -14.95 4.40
N ARG A 259 -5.45 -14.81 3.67
CA ARG A 259 -6.53 -13.90 4.05
C ARG A 259 -6.50 -14.02 5.56
N ARG A 260 -6.30 -12.92 6.30
CA ARG A 260 -6.52 -13.00 7.75
C ARG A 260 -7.83 -13.74 7.78
N LYS A 261 -7.82 -15.02 8.18
CA LYS A 261 -9.07 -15.70 8.49
C LYS A 261 -9.67 -14.63 9.37
N LYS A 262 -10.90 -14.19 9.09
CA LYS A 262 -11.66 -13.59 10.16
C LYS A 262 -11.43 -14.60 11.27
N VAL A 263 -10.52 -14.27 12.18
CA VAL A 263 -10.35 -15.04 13.38
C VAL A 263 -11.76 -14.83 13.86
N ASN A 264 -12.55 -15.91 13.86
CA ASN A 264 -13.63 -15.98 14.80
C ASN A 264 -12.89 -15.78 16.12
N GLN A 265 -12.68 -14.51 16.48
CA GLN A 265 -12.67 -14.11 17.84
C GLN A 265 -13.99 -14.70 18.26
N ARG A 266 -13.91 -15.85 18.93
CA ARG A 266 -14.88 -16.13 19.97
C ARG A 266 -14.91 -14.83 20.73
N GLU A 267 -15.99 -14.10 20.49
CA GLU A 267 -16.24 -12.82 21.09
C GLU A 267 -15.90 -13.01 22.55
N LYS A 268 -14.89 -12.26 23.02
CA LYS A 268 -14.74 -12.12 24.45
C LYS A 268 -16.00 -11.36 24.84
N HIS A 269 -17.04 -12.11 25.19
CA HIS A 269 -18.20 -11.58 25.89
C HIS A 269 -17.62 -10.73 27.01
N PHE A 270 -17.86 -9.43 26.95
CA PHE A 270 -17.66 -8.59 28.12
C PHE A 270 -18.69 -9.09 29.13
N VAL A 271 -18.23 -9.94 30.05
CA VAL A 271 -19.03 -10.29 31.22
C VAL A 271 -19.10 -9.01 32.03
N CYS A 272 -20.26 -8.37 32.00
CA CYS A 272 -20.57 -7.27 32.89
C CYS A 272 -20.31 -7.77 34.34
N PRO A 273 -19.42 -7.13 35.11
CA PRO A 273 -18.99 -7.65 36.41
C PRO A 273 -20.07 -7.54 37.49
N THR A 274 -21.22 -6.93 37.18
CA THR A 274 -22.36 -6.84 38.08
C THR A 274 -23.36 -7.95 37.76
N VAL A 275 -23.61 -8.79 38.77
CA VAL A 275 -24.61 -9.89 38.76
C VAL A 275 -26.01 -9.40 38.34
N TYR A 276 -26.28 -8.10 38.43
CA TYR A 276 -27.54 -7.46 38.04
C TYR A 276 -27.84 -7.49 36.54
N CYS A 277 -26.85 -7.33 35.65
CA CYS A 277 -27.11 -7.28 34.20
C CYS A 277 -27.40 -8.66 33.59
N HIS A 278 -26.98 -9.74 34.24
CA HIS A 278 -27.11 -11.09 33.69
C HIS A 278 -28.55 -11.63 33.78
N ASN A 279 -29.32 -11.20 34.79
CA ASN A 279 -30.68 -11.70 35.02
C ASN A 279 -31.75 -10.93 34.24
N TYR A 280 -31.55 -9.65 33.93
CA TYR A 280 -32.53 -8.85 33.19
C TYR A 280 -32.50 -9.09 31.67
N CYS A 281 -31.32 -9.42 31.11
CA CYS A 281 -31.17 -9.62 29.65
C CYS A 281 -31.69 -10.97 29.13
N ARG A 282 -32.03 -11.94 30.00
CA ARG A 282 -32.63 -13.22 29.58
C ARG A 282 -34.12 -13.11 29.21
N GLY A 283 -34.81 -12.05 29.61
CA GLY A 283 -36.27 -11.98 29.55
C GLY A 283 -36.90 -11.28 28.34
N GLY A 284 -36.13 -10.68 27.41
CA GLY A 284 -36.76 -9.73 26.48
C GLY A 284 -36.11 -9.42 25.14
N HIS A 285 -35.13 -10.19 24.66
CA HIS A 285 -34.58 -9.94 23.32
C HIS A 285 -34.60 -11.20 22.45
N ALA A 286 -35.61 -11.25 21.58
CA ALA A 286 -35.49 -11.95 20.32
C ALA A 286 -34.33 -11.32 19.52
N LEU A 287 -33.32 -12.15 19.27
CA LEU A 287 -32.35 -12.16 18.19
C LEU A 287 -32.27 -10.92 17.25
N ASN A 288 -31.03 -10.42 17.10
CA ASN A 288 -30.46 -9.76 15.90
C ASN A 288 -30.48 -8.24 15.75
N HIS A 289 -29.95 -7.43 16.68
CA HIS A 289 -29.76 -6.00 16.38
C HIS A 289 -28.48 -5.28 16.80
N CYS A 290 -27.43 -5.97 17.27
CA CYS A 290 -26.15 -5.30 17.54
C CYS A 290 -24.98 -5.96 16.82
N TYR A 291 -24.75 -5.54 15.57
CA TYR A 291 -23.51 -5.81 14.85
C TYR A 291 -22.65 -4.55 14.77
N GLY A 292 -21.48 -4.60 15.41
CA GLY A 292 -20.23 -3.96 14.97
C GLY A 292 -20.08 -2.45 15.14
N PHE A 293 -19.46 -2.00 16.25
CA PHE A 293 -18.68 -0.75 16.27
C PHE A 293 -17.46 -0.88 17.19
N SER A 294 -16.28 -0.91 16.58
CA SER A 294 -14.99 -0.78 17.28
C SER A 294 -14.46 0.64 17.07
N HIS A 295 -14.36 1.39 18.16
CA HIS A 295 -13.75 2.71 18.29
C HIS A 295 -14.32 3.83 17.41
N LEU A 296 -15.23 4.61 17.98
CA LEU A 296 -15.33 6.06 17.76
C LEU A 296 -16.00 6.70 18.98
N SER A 297 -15.45 7.82 19.40
CA SER A 297 -16.02 8.76 20.36
C SER A 297 -17.38 9.29 19.88
N HIS A 298 -18.31 9.41 20.84
CA HIS A 298 -19.53 10.22 20.85
C HIS A 298 -20.85 9.69 20.24
N GLN A 299 -21.91 10.00 21.01
CA GLN A 299 -23.34 10.03 20.69
C GLN A 299 -24.05 8.69 20.48
N CYS A 300 -24.32 8.00 21.61
CA CYS A 300 -25.34 6.97 21.68
C CYS A 300 -26.71 7.61 21.95
N SER A 301 -27.24 8.39 21.00
CA SER A 301 -28.57 9.02 21.10
C SER A 301 -29.71 8.10 20.63
N HIS A 302 -29.42 6.87 20.20
CA HIS A 302 -30.39 6.03 19.48
C HIS A 302 -30.85 4.76 20.21
N HIS A 303 -30.36 4.48 21.42
CA HIS A 303 -30.85 3.37 22.24
C HIS A 303 -31.31 3.73 23.66
N CYS A 304 -31.02 4.95 24.12
CA CYS A 304 -31.73 5.54 25.24
C CYS A 304 -32.87 6.37 24.64
N GLY A 305 -34.12 6.08 25.01
CA GLY A 305 -35.25 6.95 24.67
C GLY A 305 -34.98 8.40 25.11
N PRO A 306 -35.85 9.35 24.70
CA PRO A 306 -35.65 10.76 25.05
C PRO A 306 -35.32 10.90 26.54
N ILE A 307 -34.40 11.82 26.85
CA ILE A 307 -33.78 12.15 28.16
C ILE A 307 -34.81 12.36 29.30
N SER A 308 -36.10 12.29 28.97
CA SER A 308 -37.24 12.50 29.82
C SER A 308 -37.82 11.22 30.47
N LYS A 309 -37.23 10.02 30.32
CA LYS A 309 -37.71 8.80 31.02
C LYS A 309 -36.65 8.15 31.90
N CYS A 310 -37.04 7.75 33.11
CA CYS A 310 -36.19 6.94 33.99
C CYS A 310 -35.89 5.58 33.36
N PHE A 311 -34.61 5.16 33.38
CA PHE A 311 -34.16 3.90 32.78
C PHE A 311 -34.84 2.67 33.41
N LEU A 312 -34.98 2.65 34.73
CA LEU A 312 -35.54 1.51 35.47
C LEU A 312 -37.06 1.40 35.35
N CYS A 313 -37.81 2.47 35.66
CA CYS A 313 -39.28 2.41 35.71
C CYS A 313 -39.99 2.91 34.44
N ARG A 314 -39.25 3.44 33.44
CA ARG A 314 -39.77 4.00 32.18
C ARG A 314 -40.76 5.18 32.34
N LYS A 315 -40.98 5.70 33.55
CA LYS A 315 -41.86 6.85 33.81
C LYS A 315 -41.24 8.17 33.32
N HIS A 316 -42.08 9.06 32.78
CA HIS A 316 -41.72 10.47 32.56
C HIS A 316 -41.79 11.21 33.88
N LEU A 317 -40.69 11.81 34.32
CA LEU A 317 -40.63 12.55 35.57
C LEU A 317 -39.83 13.86 35.37
N PRO A 318 -40.21 14.95 36.05
CA PRO A 318 -39.54 16.24 35.91
C PRO A 318 -38.14 16.24 36.56
N ASN A 319 -37.92 15.39 37.57
CA ASN A 319 -36.69 15.36 38.36
C ASN A 319 -35.92 14.06 38.12
N LEU A 320 -35.07 14.11 37.11
CA LEU A 320 -34.27 12.99 36.65
C LEU A 320 -32.78 13.28 36.90
N ARG A 321 -32.06 12.32 37.49
CA ARG A 321 -30.62 12.41 37.77
C ARG A 321 -29.84 11.64 36.73
N GLU A 322 -28.82 12.26 36.17
CA GLU A 322 -27.95 11.64 35.16
C GLU A 322 -26.67 11.10 35.81
N CYS A 323 -26.36 9.83 35.55
CA CYS A 323 -25.10 9.24 35.96
C CYS A 323 -23.95 9.81 35.12
N LYS A 324 -23.02 10.53 35.75
CA LYS A 324 -21.91 11.23 35.06
C LYS A 324 -20.95 10.32 34.29
N GLN A 325 -20.97 9.01 34.56
CA GLN A 325 -20.05 8.06 33.94
C GLN A 325 -20.62 7.36 32.70
N CYS A 326 -21.95 7.22 32.61
CA CYS A 326 -22.61 6.50 31.52
C CYS A 326 -23.79 7.26 30.88
N HIS A 327 -24.12 8.46 31.37
CA HIS A 327 -25.20 9.32 30.87
C HIS A 327 -26.60 8.69 30.96
N VAL A 328 -26.79 7.67 31.81
CA VAL A 328 -28.08 7.03 32.05
C VAL A 328 -28.85 7.84 33.10
N VAL A 329 -30.16 7.97 32.87
CA VAL A 329 -31.03 8.86 33.62
C VAL A 329 -31.97 8.06 34.54
N PHE A 330 -32.01 8.39 35.83
CA PHE A 330 -32.77 7.70 36.86
C PHE A 330 -33.69 8.68 37.62
N CYS A 331 -34.84 8.21 38.12
CA CYS A 331 -35.61 8.97 39.10
C CYS A 331 -35.04 8.78 40.51
N GLU A 332 -35.34 9.69 41.43
CA GLU A 332 -34.81 9.63 42.80
C GLU A 332 -35.14 8.32 43.52
N GLU A 333 -36.38 7.84 43.38
CA GLU A 333 -36.82 6.56 43.95
C GLU A 333 -36.01 5.35 43.46
N CYS A 334 -35.51 5.40 42.22
CA CYS A 334 -34.72 4.33 41.62
C CYS A 334 -33.20 4.56 41.74
N SER A 335 -32.76 5.71 42.28
CA SER A 335 -31.32 6.05 42.37
C SER A 335 -30.61 5.42 43.57
N THR A 336 -31.38 4.85 44.50
CA THR A 336 -30.90 4.19 45.73
C THR A 336 -30.87 2.66 45.63
N GLN A 337 -31.33 2.09 44.52
CA GLN A 337 -31.25 0.66 44.16
C GLN A 337 -30.08 0.43 43.21
#